data_AF-A0A940IVB9-F1
#
_entry.id   AF-A0A940IVB9-F1
#
_cell.length_a   1.000
_cell.length_b   1.000
_cell.length_c   1.000
_cell.angle_alpha   90.00
_cell.angle_beta   90.00
_cell.angle_gamma   90.00
#
_symmetry.space_group_name_H-M   'P 1'
#
loop_
_entity.id
_entity.type
_entity.pdbx_description
1 polymer ?
#
loop_
_entity_poly.entity_id
_entity_poly.type
_entity_poly.pdbx_seq_one_letter_code
_entity_poly.pdbx_strand_id
1 'polypeptide(L)'
;MTTDTSPYAAPKSDLSVKQDFIPSFSNLNFWRKLYLVLMWLLTLLVIVSVVRQAFDGQAISGTTAQLAVAGLWLGFSCWQHTAIVNRKLTQLTVLTVINIVPFFNIIGALILLSIRRVTKKELAMYNISST
;
A
#
# COMPACT_ATOMS: atom_id res chain seq x y z
N MET A 1 -1.55 51.48 15.51
CA MET A 1 -0.74 50.24 15.59
C MET A 1 -0.09 50.21 16.95
N THR A 2 -0.67 49.48 17.90
CA THR A 2 -0.12 49.34 19.26
C THR A 2 0.74 48.10 19.29
N THR A 3 2.05 48.29 19.44
CA THR A 3 3.00 47.20 19.69
C THR A 3 2.83 46.77 21.15
N ASP A 4 2.11 45.67 21.38
CA ASP A 4 2.06 45.01 22.68
C ASP A 4 3.47 44.54 23.08
N THR A 5 4.12 45.28 23.98
CA THR A 5 5.42 44.95 24.57
C THR A 5 5.23 44.43 25.99
N SER A 6 4.40 43.39 26.16
CA SER A 6 4.32 42.71 27.45
C SER A 6 5.59 41.87 27.67
N PRO A 7 6.37 42.10 28.74
CA PRO A 7 7.57 41.32 29.05
C PRO A 7 7.26 39.86 29.43
N TYR A 8 5.96 39.54 29.62
CA TYR A 8 5.46 38.19 29.89
C TYR A 8 4.68 37.61 28.70
N ALA A 9 4.86 38.15 27.48
CA ALA A 9 4.29 37.54 26.30
C ALA A 9 4.84 36.11 26.17
N ALA A 10 3.95 35.12 26.28
CA ALA A 10 4.32 33.73 26.06
C ALA A 10 4.98 33.61 24.67
N PRO A 11 6.12 32.92 24.55
CA PRO A 11 6.70 32.67 23.23
C PRO A 11 5.63 32.02 22.38
N LYS A 12 5.39 32.56 21.18
CA LYS A 12 4.46 31.92 20.23
C LYS A 12 4.99 30.50 20.03
N SER A 13 4.30 29.53 20.62
CA SER A 13 4.57 28.12 20.38
C SER A 13 4.14 27.87 18.96
N ASP A 14 5.03 28.16 18.02
CA ASP A 14 4.89 27.72 16.64
C ASP A 14 5.05 26.20 16.66
N LEU A 15 3.94 25.52 16.98
CA LEU A 15 3.79 24.08 16.94
C LEU A 15 3.81 23.56 15.49
N SER A 16 4.22 24.37 14.51
CA SER A 16 4.63 23.88 13.19
C SER A 16 6.04 23.26 13.24
N VAL A 17 6.28 22.40 14.24
CA VAL A 17 7.26 21.34 14.04
C VAL A 17 6.67 20.50 12.91
N LYS A 18 7.12 20.76 11.67
CA LYS A 18 7.01 19.81 10.57
C LYS A 18 7.57 18.52 11.12
N GLN A 19 6.70 17.65 11.63
CA GLN A 19 7.09 16.29 11.91
C GLN A 19 7.42 15.72 10.54
N ASP A 20 8.71 15.47 10.30
CA ASP A 20 9.19 14.73 9.16
C ASP A 20 8.58 13.33 9.24
N PHE A 21 7.35 13.22 8.74
CA PHE A 21 6.60 11.99 8.78
C PHE A 21 7.24 11.06 7.75
N ILE A 22 8.03 10.11 8.24
CA ILE A 22 8.60 9.07 7.40
C ILE A 22 7.50 8.01 7.21
N PRO A 23 7.00 7.81 5.98
CA PRO A 23 6.05 6.75 5.70
C PRO A 23 6.71 5.40 5.97
N SER A 24 6.27 4.74 7.05
CA SER A 24 6.73 3.43 7.47
C SER A 24 5.55 2.51 7.75
N PHE A 25 5.79 1.20 7.74
CA PHE A 25 4.76 0.21 8.05
C PHE A 25 4.15 0.42 9.45
N SER A 26 4.93 0.93 10.42
CA SER A 26 4.45 1.20 11.77
C SER A 26 3.33 2.25 11.79
N ASN A 27 3.44 3.27 10.94
CA ASN A 27 2.51 4.39 10.86
C ASN A 27 1.26 4.12 10.00
N LEU A 28 1.07 2.88 9.53
CA LEU A 28 -0.13 2.51 8.77
C LEU A 28 -1.33 2.25 9.69
N ASN A 29 -2.52 2.65 9.23
CA ASN A 29 -3.77 2.28 9.88
C ASN A 29 -3.91 0.76 10.02
N PHE A 30 -4.51 0.33 11.13
CA PHE A 30 -4.74 -1.08 11.44
C PHE A 30 -5.38 -1.85 10.27
N TRP A 31 -6.40 -1.27 9.62
CA TRP A 31 -7.08 -1.88 8.46
C TRP A 31 -6.16 -2.16 7.27
N ARG A 32 -5.17 -1.30 7.01
CA ARG A 32 -4.21 -1.53 5.92
C ARG A 32 -3.20 -2.60 6.27
N LYS A 33 -2.78 -2.67 7.53
CA LYS A 33 -1.92 -3.75 8.04
C LYS A 33 -2.65 -5.10 7.92
N LEU A 34 -3.91 -5.16 8.37
CA LEU A 34 -4.74 -6.36 8.25
C LEU A 34 -4.91 -6.78 6.78
N TYR A 35 -5.18 -5.83 5.88
CA TYR A 35 -5.26 -6.11 4.44
C TYR A 35 -3.96 -6.70 3.90
N LEU A 36 -2.80 -6.10 4.23
CA LEU A 36 -1.50 -6.58 3.79
C LEU A 36 -1.20 -7.99 4.30
N VAL A 37 -1.56 -8.29 5.55
CA VAL A 37 -1.40 -9.63 6.14
C VAL A 37 -2.28 -10.64 5.39
N LEU A 38 -3.56 -10.34 5.19
CA LEU A 38 -4.48 -11.23 4.47
C LEU A 38 -4.02 -11.49 3.03
N MET A 39 -3.56 -10.45 2.35
CA MET A 39 -3.04 -10.54 0.99
C MET A 39 -1.78 -11.42 0.92
N TRP A 40 -0.86 -11.30 1.88
CA TRP A 40 0.32 -12.17 1.97
C TRP A 40 -0.05 -13.61 2.31
N LEU A 41 -1.03 -13.84 3.18
CA LEU A 41 -1.56 -15.19 3.46
C LEU A 41 -2.12 -15.85 2.19
N LEU A 42 -2.91 -15.12 1.42
CA LEU A 42 -3.43 -15.61 0.13
C LEU A 42 -2.29 -15.89 -0.87
N THR A 43 -1.29 -15.02 -0.92
CA THR A 43 -0.13 -15.21 -1.79
C THR A 43 0.67 -16.46 -1.40
N LEU A 44 0.90 -16.69 -0.11
CA LEU A 44 1.54 -17.90 0.40
C LEU A 44 0.73 -19.15 0.07
N LEU A 45 -0.61 -19.09 0.19
CA LEU A 45 -1.48 -20.20 -0.15
C LEU A 45 -1.34 -20.59 -1.63
N VAL A 46 -1.30 -19.60 -2.54
CA VAL A 46 -1.07 -19.83 -3.99
C VAL A 46 0.31 -20.44 -4.25
N ILE A 47 1.36 -19.97 -3.58
CA ILE A 47 2.70 -20.55 -3.74
C ILE A 47 2.71 -21.99 -3.27
N VAL A 48 2.16 -22.28 -2.09
CA VAL A 48 2.12 -23.63 -1.53
C VAL A 48 1.34 -24.58 -2.44
N SER A 49 0.22 -24.12 -3.03
CA SER A 49 -0.57 -24.96 -3.95
C SER A 49 0.16 -25.25 -5.26
N VAL A 50 0.89 -24.28 -5.81
CA VAL A 50 1.72 -24.46 -7.02
C VAL A 50 2.89 -25.40 -6.73
N VAL A 51 3.56 -25.21 -5.59
CA VAL A 51 4.66 -26.08 -5.15
C VAL A 51 4.18 -27.52 -4.95
N ARG A 52 3.03 -27.73 -4.31
CA ARG A 52 2.46 -29.09 -4.17
C ARG A 52 2.15 -29.75 -5.50
N GLN A 53 1.51 -29.03 -6.42
CA GLN A 53 1.23 -29.56 -7.76
C GLN A 53 2.51 -29.93 -8.53
N ALA A 54 3.60 -29.18 -8.33
CA ALA A 54 4.89 -29.49 -8.92
C ALA A 54 5.51 -30.78 -8.36
N PHE A 55 5.31 -31.08 -7.06
CA PHE A 55 5.77 -32.33 -6.44
C PHE A 55 4.90 -33.55 -6.77
N ASP A 56 3.60 -33.36 -7.01
CA ASP A 56 2.65 -34.45 -7.32
C ASP A 56 2.77 -34.95 -8.77
N GLY A 57 3.75 -34.46 -9.55
CA GLY A 57 4.10 -35.02 -10.87
C GLY A 57 3.08 -34.75 -11.98
N GLN A 58 2.18 -33.79 -11.81
CA GLN A 58 1.31 -33.37 -12.91
C GLN A 58 2.15 -32.80 -14.07
N ALA A 59 1.78 -33.17 -15.30
CA ALA A 59 2.55 -33.03 -16.53
C ALA A 59 3.48 -31.80 -16.60
N ILE A 60 4.75 -32.06 -16.90
CA ILE A 60 5.87 -31.10 -17.01
C ILE A 60 5.53 -29.88 -17.90
N SER A 61 4.64 -30.03 -18.89
CA SER A 61 4.20 -28.94 -19.78
C SER A 61 3.37 -27.86 -19.07
N GLY A 62 2.65 -28.20 -17.99
CA GLY A 62 1.84 -27.27 -17.22
C GLY A 62 2.62 -26.55 -16.11
N THR A 63 3.62 -27.23 -15.55
CA THR A 63 4.35 -26.76 -14.35
C THR A 63 5.12 -25.48 -14.59
N THR A 64 5.78 -25.32 -15.74
CA THR A 64 6.56 -24.11 -16.06
C THR A 64 5.68 -22.87 -16.21
N ALA A 65 4.52 -23.01 -16.86
CA ALA A 65 3.56 -21.92 -17.00
C ALA A 65 2.96 -21.52 -15.65
N GLN A 66 2.61 -22.50 -14.80
CA GLN A 66 2.11 -22.25 -13.44
C GLN A 66 3.14 -21.53 -12.57
N LEU A 67 4.41 -21.91 -12.64
CA LEU A 67 5.50 -21.23 -11.94
C LEU A 67 5.69 -19.79 -12.43
N ALA A 68 5.60 -19.55 -13.74
CA ALA A 68 5.68 -18.20 -14.31
C ALA A 68 4.52 -17.31 -13.82
N VAL A 69 3.30 -17.85 -13.81
CA VAL A 69 2.11 -17.13 -13.28
C VAL A 69 2.26 -16.86 -11.78
N ALA A 70 2.75 -17.82 -10.99
CA ALA A 70 3.02 -17.62 -9.57
C ALA A 70 4.08 -16.54 -9.32
N GLY A 71 5.14 -16.51 -10.14
CA GLY A 71 6.17 -15.47 -10.09
C GLY A 71 5.63 -14.07 -10.42
N LEU A 72 4.79 -13.97 -11.44
CA LEU A 72 4.09 -12.71 -11.78
C LEU A 72 3.15 -12.27 -10.66
N TRP A 73 2.41 -13.21 -10.06
CA TRP A 73 1.53 -12.94 -8.93
C TRP A 73 2.32 -12.43 -7.71
N LEU A 74 3.46 -13.06 -7.40
CA LEU A 74 4.40 -12.62 -6.37
C LEU A 74 4.92 -11.20 -6.63
N GLY A 75 5.34 -10.91 -7.87
CA GLY A 75 5.81 -9.59 -8.27
C GLY A 75 4.72 -8.53 -8.12
N PHE A 76 3.50 -8.83 -8.57
CA PHE A 76 2.34 -7.98 -8.38
C PHE A 76 2.04 -7.74 -6.90
N SER A 77 2.13 -8.79 -6.09
CA SER A 77 1.94 -8.70 -4.65
C SER A 77 2.99 -7.81 -3.96
N CYS A 78 4.27 -7.97 -4.30
CA CYS A 78 5.32 -7.11 -3.81
C CYS A 78 5.09 -5.65 -4.21
N TRP A 79 4.70 -5.40 -5.47
CA TRP A 79 4.42 -4.04 -5.94
C TRP A 79 3.26 -3.42 -5.16
N GLN A 80 2.18 -4.17 -4.94
CA GLN A 80 1.05 -3.71 -4.14
C GLN A 80 1.44 -3.39 -2.70
N HIS A 81 2.25 -4.24 -2.07
CA HIS A 81 2.77 -3.99 -0.73
C HIS A 81 3.57 -2.69 -0.67
N THR A 82 4.55 -2.52 -1.56
CA THR A 82 5.40 -1.33 -1.62
C THR A 82 4.59 -0.05 -1.89
N ALA A 83 3.58 -0.11 -2.77
CA ALA A 83 2.73 1.03 -3.08
C ALA A 83 1.89 1.48 -1.87
N ILE A 84 1.36 0.52 -1.10
CA ILE A 84 0.56 0.77 0.10
C ILE A 84 1.42 1.30 1.25
N VAL A 85 2.61 0.71 1.49
CA VAL A 85 3.52 1.11 2.58
C VAL A 85 4.11 2.50 2.33
N ASN A 86 4.59 2.76 1.11
CA ASN A 86 5.19 4.04 0.75
C ASN A 86 4.16 5.12 0.38
N ARG A 87 2.86 4.83 0.50
CA ARG A 87 1.77 5.80 0.25
C ARG A 87 1.83 6.45 -1.14
N LYS A 88 2.34 5.72 -2.14
CA LYS A 88 2.50 6.24 -3.51
C LYS A 88 1.16 6.30 -4.23
N LEU A 89 0.51 7.46 -4.21
CA LEU A 89 -0.82 7.70 -4.79
C LEU A 89 -0.91 7.34 -6.28
N THR A 90 0.10 7.69 -7.05
CA THR A 90 0.17 7.39 -8.49
C THR A 90 0.17 5.89 -8.73
N GLN A 91 1.00 5.15 -7.98
CA GLN A 91 1.07 3.68 -8.07
C GLN A 91 -0.23 3.01 -7.60
N LEU A 92 -0.83 3.48 -6.50
CA LEU A 92 -2.15 3.00 -6.05
C LEU A 92 -3.23 3.18 -7.13
N THR A 93 -3.20 4.30 -7.85
CA THR A 93 -4.15 4.56 -8.94
C THR A 93 -3.95 3.59 -10.10
N VAL A 94 -2.69 3.35 -10.50
CA VAL A 94 -2.34 2.36 -11.53
C VAL A 94 -2.80 0.96 -11.11
N LEU A 95 -2.57 0.56 -9.85
CA LEU A 95 -3.03 -0.73 -9.34
C LEU A 95 -4.55 -0.86 -9.33
N THR A 96 -5.29 0.20 -9.05
CA THR A 96 -6.76 0.20 -9.18
C THR A 96 -7.18 -0.03 -10.62
N VAL A 97 -6.56 0.65 -11.60
CA VAL A 97 -6.87 0.47 -13.02
C VAL A 97 -6.56 -0.96 -13.46
N ILE A 98 -5.43 -1.52 -13.02
CA ILE A 98 -5.07 -2.93 -13.29
C ILE A 98 -6.08 -3.89 -12.64
N ASN A 99 -6.59 -3.62 -11.44
CA ASN A 99 -7.61 -4.51 -10.85
C ASN A 99 -8.95 -4.46 -11.62
N ILE A 100 -9.30 -3.32 -12.21
CA ILE A 100 -10.56 -3.16 -12.96
C ILE A 100 -10.45 -3.76 -14.37
N VAL A 101 -9.40 -3.43 -15.12
CA VAL A 101 -9.36 -3.68 -16.57
C VAL A 101 -9.01 -5.14 -16.91
N PRO A 102 -7.81 -5.66 -16.57
CA PRO A 102 -7.46 -7.05 -16.88
C PRO A 102 -8.10 -8.08 -15.95
N PHE A 103 -8.35 -7.75 -14.68
CA PHE A 103 -8.80 -8.74 -13.69
C PHE A 103 -10.31 -8.69 -13.37
N PHE A 104 -11.04 -7.68 -13.85
CA PHE A 104 -12.47 -7.44 -13.51
C PHE A 104 -12.78 -7.53 -12.01
N ASN A 105 -11.78 -7.26 -11.16
CA ASN A 105 -11.88 -7.42 -9.72
C ASN A 105 -12.37 -6.12 -9.07
N ILE A 106 -13.68 -5.92 -9.13
CA ILE A 106 -14.36 -4.73 -8.62
C ILE A 106 -14.14 -4.57 -7.10
N ILE A 107 -14.14 -5.67 -6.35
CA ILE A 107 -13.95 -5.65 -4.89
C ILE A 107 -12.53 -5.18 -4.56
N GLY A 108 -11.52 -5.74 -5.21
CA GLY A 108 -10.12 -5.33 -5.05
C GLY A 108 -9.91 -3.86 -5.40
N ALA A 109 -10.56 -3.40 -6.48
CA ALA A 109 -10.51 -1.99 -6.89
C ALA A 109 -11.14 -1.05 -5.86
N LEU A 110 -12.29 -1.41 -5.27
CA LEU A 110 -12.94 -0.63 -4.21
C LEU A 110 -12.07 -0.52 -2.97
N ILE A 111 -11.41 -1.61 -2.56
CA ILE A 111 -10.48 -1.61 -1.43
C ILE A 111 -9.29 -0.69 -1.72
N LEU A 112 -8.69 -0.79 -2.90
CA LEU A 112 -7.58 0.08 -3.32
C LEU A 112 -8.00 1.56 -3.40
N LEU A 113 -9.21 1.86 -3.87
CA LEU A 113 -9.78 3.21 -3.87
C LEU A 113 -9.99 3.76 -2.45
N SER A 114 -10.46 2.92 -1.53
CA SER A 114 -10.59 3.28 -0.11
C SER A 114 -9.21 3.62 0.47
N ILE A 115 -8.22 2.76 0.25
CA ILE A 115 -6.83 2.98 0.69
C ILE A 115 -6.27 4.28 0.09
N ARG A 116 -6.50 4.54 -1.21
CA ARG A 116 -6.10 5.76 -1.90
C ARG A 116 -6.73 7.01 -1.26
N ARG A 117 -8.03 6.97 -0.94
CA ARG A 117 -8.73 8.10 -0.28
C ARG A 117 -8.12 8.42 1.07
N VAL A 118 -7.87 7.42 1.90
CA VAL A 118 -7.25 7.63 3.23
C VAL A 118 -5.80 8.10 3.07
N THR A 119 -5.05 7.56 2.12
CA THR A 119 -3.68 7.99 1.81
C THR A 119 -3.62 9.45 1.38
N LYS A 120 -4.56 9.91 0.55
CA LYS A 120 -4.66 11.32 0.14
C LYS A 120 -4.91 12.25 1.33
N LYS A 121 -5.78 11.84 2.28
CA LYS A 121 -6.03 12.60 3.50
C LYS A 121 -4.78 12.68 4.39
N GLU A 122 -4.06 11.58 4.56
CA GLU A 122 -2.82 11.55 5.32
C GLU A 122 -1.74 12.45 4.69
N LEU A 123 -1.54 12.37 3.37
CA LEU A 123 -0.57 13.22 2.67
C LEU A 123 -0.88 14.71 2.80
N ALA A 124 -2.16 15.09 2.74
CA ALA A 124 -2.59 16.48 2.96
C ALA A 124 -2.34 16.94 4.40
N MET A 125 -2.53 16.06 5.38
CA MET A 125 -2.30 16.36 6.80
C MET A 125 -0.82 16.56 7.13
N TYR A 126 0.08 15.80 6.49
CA TYR A 126 1.52 15.87 6.71
C TYR A 126 2.26 16.78 5.71
N ASN A 127 1.54 17.43 4.78
CA ASN A 127 2.10 18.32 3.75
C ASN A 127 3.26 17.69 2.94
N ILE A 128 3.16 16.37 2.70
CA ILE A 128 4.17 15.59 1.98
C ILE A 128 3.83 15.67 0.49
N SER A 129 4.77 16.17 -0.33
CA SER A 129 4.58 16.23 -1.77
C SER A 129 4.46 14.82 -2.35
N SER A 130 3.33 14.52 -2.98
CA SER A 130 3.10 13.24 -3.67
C SER A 130 3.84 13.22 -5.00
N THR A 131 5.08 12.74 -5.02
CA THR A 131 5.81 12.34 -6.24
C THR A 131 5.59 10.86 -6.55
#